data_AF-A0A0P7KDZ5-F1
#
_entry.id   AF-A0A0P7KDZ5-F1
#
_cell.length_a   1.000
_cell.length_b   1.000
_cell.length_c   1.000
_cell.angle_alpha   90.00
_cell.angle_beta   90.00
_cell.angle_gamma   90.00
#
_symmetry.space_group_name_H-M   'P 1'
#
loop_
_entity.id
_entity.type
_entity.pdbx_description
1 polymer ?
#
loop_
_entity_poly.entity_id
_entity_poly.type
_entity_poly.pdbx_seq_one_letter_code
_entity_poly.pdbx_strand_id
1 'polypeptide(L)'
;MENKCFDVVVLGDNLIAITASLLLMKRGLKVQRIGQYREYDKQPCFPLYHQDADQGILGLILREVGISIPTKPIYHIDNSFFPDFEWKRTRSLVEQNNSLVKLFPDDIEAINVYFEVIEGLGKEWFALLEGNIISNPNKFPYTIKYSNLSYVNFIEKLFKGNQKLISIFCIALPCSDVALTVMAGYLYGQVYDGCVINGGIHEVKHQMEMILNEENVHLHNTNLPITIINEDTRYKVQSHHHTECYAKCVLDTRGDLQIYKKQLFPVSKLSFLSILLEVEENIQGIPSTEIWYEYPDYDVHSYYKKMENGTIPTDIAFTLWNPNARAGKVENELRIDIPLPALGNKDKYNEIVHRVLRKLEDRITNLKGKIINQQIFTPEMHEQWSNLSGGSGTRWAFSVKQVFKNPMQMEVVPSYYSTHEWGFAWFSVAYIVANQITLKFEKNAVKK
;
A
#
# COMPACT_ATOMS: atom_id res chain seq x y z
N MET A 1 37.88 -18.13 4.70
CA MET A 1 36.92 -17.21 4.07
C MET A 1 36.88 -15.97 4.94
N GLU A 2 37.12 -14.78 4.38
CA GLU A 2 36.95 -13.54 5.14
C GLU A 2 35.46 -13.39 5.49
N ASN A 3 35.17 -13.20 6.78
CA ASN A 3 33.81 -12.95 7.25
C ASN A 3 33.34 -11.61 6.67
N LYS A 4 32.42 -11.66 5.70
CA LYS A 4 31.83 -10.43 5.13
C LYS A 4 31.00 -9.73 6.20
N CYS A 5 31.48 -8.58 6.64
CA CYS A 5 30.77 -7.68 7.55
C CYS A 5 30.06 -6.59 6.75
N PHE A 6 28.78 -6.39 7.04
CA PHE A 6 27.89 -5.41 6.43
C PHE A 6 27.39 -4.42 7.50
N ASP A 7 26.93 -3.26 7.06
CA ASP A 7 26.20 -2.35 7.94
C ASP A 7 24.78 -2.89 8.15
N VAL A 8 24.12 -3.30 7.07
CA VAL A 8 22.75 -3.78 7.10
C VAL A 8 22.61 -5.06 6.28
N VAL A 9 21.92 -6.07 6.84
CA VAL A 9 21.37 -7.19 6.06
C VAL A 9 19.87 -7.00 5.94
N VAL A 10 19.37 -6.99 4.70
CA VAL A 10 17.94 -6.90 4.36
C VAL A 10 17.44 -8.29 3.95
N LEU A 11 16.42 -8.78 4.64
CA LEU A 11 15.81 -10.08 4.40
C LEU A 11 14.48 -9.91 3.66
N GLY A 12 14.37 -10.51 2.48
CA GLY A 12 13.20 -10.45 1.61
C GLY A 12 13.52 -10.02 0.17
N ASP A 13 12.59 -10.32 -0.74
CA ASP A 13 12.65 -9.95 -2.16
C ASP A 13 11.41 -9.15 -2.62
N ASN A 14 10.63 -8.63 -1.67
CA ASN A 14 9.50 -7.76 -1.96
C ASN A 14 9.95 -6.31 -2.26
N LEU A 15 9.02 -5.49 -2.76
CA LEU A 15 9.29 -4.09 -3.07
C LEU A 15 9.84 -3.30 -1.87
N ILE A 16 9.41 -3.61 -0.64
CA ILE A 16 9.97 -2.98 0.57
C ILE A 16 11.47 -3.27 0.68
N ALA A 17 11.88 -4.54 0.53
CA ALA A 17 13.28 -4.93 0.63
C ALA A 17 14.13 -4.29 -0.48
N ILE A 18 13.63 -4.27 -1.71
CA ILE A 18 14.31 -3.69 -2.87
C ILE A 18 14.51 -2.18 -2.64
N THR A 19 13.42 -1.46 -2.38
CA THR A 19 13.44 -0.01 -2.17
C THR A 19 14.30 0.38 -0.96
N ALA A 20 14.15 -0.30 0.18
CA ALA A 20 14.93 -0.01 1.38
C ALA A 20 16.42 -0.28 1.17
N SER A 21 16.78 -1.37 0.49
CA SER A 21 18.19 -1.68 0.17
C SER A 21 18.81 -0.57 -0.67
N LEU A 22 18.07 -0.07 -1.68
CA LEU A 22 18.54 0.98 -2.57
C LEU A 22 18.73 2.31 -1.82
N LEU A 23 17.76 2.71 -0.99
CA LEU A 23 17.85 3.92 -0.16
C LEU A 23 19.04 3.85 0.81
N LEU A 24 19.18 2.74 1.55
CA LEU A 24 20.27 2.53 2.50
C LEU A 24 21.63 2.60 1.81
N MET A 25 21.76 1.99 0.63
CA MET A 25 22.97 2.03 -0.18
C MET A 25 23.28 3.46 -0.66
N LYS A 26 22.29 4.19 -1.20
CA LYS A 26 22.47 5.59 -1.63
C LYS A 26 22.88 6.52 -0.49
N ARG A 27 22.53 6.15 0.75
CA ARG A 27 22.95 6.84 1.98
C ARG A 27 24.29 6.35 2.52
N GLY A 28 25.06 5.60 1.73
CA GLY A 28 26.44 5.23 2.03
C GLY A 28 26.60 4.01 2.94
N LEU A 29 25.53 3.24 3.20
CA LEU A 29 25.63 2.03 4.01
C LEU A 29 26.00 0.81 3.17
N LYS A 30 26.82 -0.08 3.73
CA LYS A 30 27.15 -1.36 3.11
C LYS A 30 26.02 -2.37 3.32
N VAL A 31 25.25 -2.65 2.27
CA VAL A 31 24.04 -3.47 2.33
C VAL A 31 24.26 -4.87 1.73
N GLN A 32 23.70 -5.89 2.37
CA GLN A 32 23.52 -7.24 1.81
C GLN A 32 22.03 -7.57 1.76
N ARG A 33 21.54 -8.04 0.62
CA ARG A 33 20.15 -8.48 0.47
C ARG A 33 20.08 -10.01 0.39
N ILE A 34 19.18 -10.62 1.14
CA ILE A 34 18.97 -12.07 1.11
C ILE A 34 17.50 -12.31 0.75
N GLY A 35 17.29 -12.75 -0.48
CA GLY A 35 15.98 -13.15 -0.99
C GLY A 35 15.68 -14.59 -0.59
N GLN A 36 14.40 -14.89 -0.37
CA GLN A 36 13.95 -16.26 -0.25
C GLN A 36 13.14 -16.57 -1.51
N TYR A 37 13.67 -17.40 -2.40
CA TYR A 37 12.97 -17.72 -3.65
C TYR A 37 11.73 -18.55 -3.31
N ARG A 38 10.59 -18.15 -3.86
CA ARG A 38 9.31 -18.85 -3.69
C ARG A 38 8.80 -19.25 -5.05
N GLU A 39 8.27 -20.47 -5.17
CA GLU A 39 7.70 -20.96 -6.44
C GLU A 39 6.58 -20.05 -6.98
N TYR A 40 5.95 -19.28 -6.09
CA TYR A 40 4.89 -18.32 -6.39
C TYR A 40 5.37 -16.97 -6.96
N ASP A 41 6.68 -16.70 -6.97
CA ASP A 41 7.24 -15.47 -7.56
C ASP A 41 7.09 -15.41 -9.10
N LYS A 42 6.58 -16.47 -9.72
CA LYS A 42 6.32 -16.55 -11.17
C LYS A 42 5.09 -15.77 -11.64
N GLN A 43 4.18 -15.40 -10.74
CA GLN A 43 3.03 -14.55 -11.05
C GLN A 43 2.84 -13.48 -9.97
N PRO A 44 3.70 -12.45 -9.95
CA PRO A 44 3.53 -11.34 -9.03
C PRO A 44 2.29 -10.55 -9.43
N CYS A 45 1.15 -10.92 -8.87
CA CYS A 45 -0.09 -10.18 -8.98
C CYS A 45 -0.01 -9.01 -7.99
N PHE A 46 0.67 -7.92 -8.36
CA PHE A 46 0.75 -6.76 -7.49
C PHE A 46 -0.65 -6.23 -7.19
N PRO A 47 -1.03 -6.06 -5.92
CA PRO A 47 -2.28 -5.41 -5.56
C PRO A 47 -2.34 -4.00 -6.17
N LEU A 48 -3.55 -3.46 -6.27
CA LEU A 48 -3.74 -2.10 -6.76
C LEU A 48 -2.89 -1.10 -5.97
N TYR A 49 -2.07 -0.33 -6.68
CA TYR A 49 -1.27 0.76 -6.15
C TYR A 49 -1.56 2.04 -6.95
N HIS A 50 -1.87 3.13 -6.25
CA HIS A 50 -2.00 4.45 -6.88
C HIS A 50 -0.59 4.94 -7.20
N GLN A 51 -0.27 5.01 -8.49
CA GLN A 51 1.06 5.37 -8.96
C GLN A 51 1.26 6.87 -8.78
N ASP A 52 2.17 7.22 -7.88
CA ASP A 52 2.41 8.55 -7.30
C ASP A 52 3.87 9.00 -7.56
N ALA A 53 4.29 8.85 -8.82
CA ALA A 53 5.68 9.02 -9.23
C ALA A 53 6.08 10.47 -9.51
N ASP A 54 5.17 11.44 -9.38
CA ASP A 54 5.43 12.86 -9.65
C ASP A 54 5.76 13.60 -8.34
N GLN A 55 4.78 13.85 -7.48
CA GLN A 55 4.98 14.51 -6.19
C GLN A 55 4.85 13.58 -4.97
N GLY A 56 4.34 12.37 -5.17
CA GLY A 56 4.09 11.40 -4.12
C GLY A 56 5.33 10.76 -3.50
N ILE A 57 5.10 9.75 -2.65
CA ILE A 57 6.17 9.06 -1.94
C ILE A 57 7.05 8.24 -2.90
N LEU A 58 6.46 7.63 -3.94
CA LEU A 58 7.25 6.98 -4.98
C LEU A 58 8.11 8.01 -5.72
N GLY A 59 7.55 9.15 -6.12
CA GLY A 59 8.28 10.22 -6.79
C GLY A 59 9.46 10.73 -5.96
N LEU A 60 9.27 10.90 -4.64
CA LEU A 60 10.35 11.26 -3.70
C LEU A 60 11.49 10.23 -3.74
N ILE A 61 11.16 8.94 -3.65
CA ILE A 61 12.14 7.85 -3.68
C ILE A 61 12.88 7.81 -5.02
N LEU A 62 12.17 7.87 -6.15
CA LEU A 62 12.76 7.82 -7.48
C LEU A 62 13.79 8.94 -7.67
N ARG A 63 13.47 10.16 -7.21
CA ARG A 63 14.41 11.29 -7.22
C ARG A 63 15.63 11.03 -6.34
N GLU A 64 15.43 10.56 -5.11
CA GLU A 64 16.54 10.30 -4.17
C GLU A 64 17.52 9.27 -4.72
N VAL A 65 17.02 8.23 -5.39
CA VAL A 65 17.86 7.14 -5.92
C VAL A 65 18.35 7.40 -7.35
N GLY A 66 17.91 8.49 -7.99
CA GLY A 66 18.33 8.89 -9.33
C GLY A 66 17.69 8.07 -10.45
N ILE A 67 16.51 7.49 -10.24
CA ILE A 67 15.75 6.78 -11.27
C ILE A 67 14.80 7.76 -11.97
N SER A 68 14.82 7.77 -13.30
CA SER A 68 13.87 8.51 -14.14
C SER A 68 13.03 7.53 -14.95
N ILE A 69 11.74 7.41 -14.63
CA ILE A 69 10.80 6.55 -15.36
C ILE A 69 9.78 7.44 -16.10
N PRO A 70 9.48 7.16 -17.39
CA PRO A 70 8.44 7.87 -18.10
C PRO A 70 7.07 7.72 -17.42
N THR A 71 6.47 8.86 -17.08
CA THR A 71 5.13 8.94 -16.52
C THR A 71 4.19 9.71 -17.46
N LYS A 72 2.91 9.36 -17.41
CA LYS A 72 1.82 10.09 -18.06
C LYS A 72 0.83 10.52 -16.99
N PRO A 73 0.55 11.82 -16.82
CA PRO A 73 -0.49 12.24 -15.89
C PRO A 73 -1.86 11.76 -16.37
N ILE A 74 -2.72 11.34 -15.43
CA ILE A 74 -4.11 10.99 -15.72
C ILE A 74 -5.02 12.04 -15.09
N TYR A 75 -6.04 12.49 -15.81
CA TYR A 75 -6.93 13.53 -15.28
C TYR A 75 -7.83 12.98 -14.17
N HIS A 76 -8.37 11.78 -14.38
CA HIS A 76 -9.16 11.04 -13.39
C HIS A 76 -8.39 9.83 -12.87
N ILE A 77 -8.34 9.68 -11.54
CA ILE A 77 -7.69 8.54 -10.88
C ILE A 77 -8.65 7.35 -10.86
N ASP A 78 -9.90 7.63 -10.51
CA ASP A 78 -10.93 6.64 -10.31
C ASP A 78 -12.33 7.18 -10.66
N ASN A 79 -13.22 6.24 -10.95
CA ASN A 79 -14.63 6.42 -11.20
C ASN A 79 -15.42 5.58 -10.19
N SER A 80 -16.41 6.17 -9.55
CA SER A 80 -17.18 5.53 -8.49
C SER A 80 -18.66 5.54 -8.83
N PHE A 81 -19.26 4.36 -8.73
CA PHE A 81 -20.64 4.12 -9.08
C PHE A 81 -21.46 3.78 -7.84
N PHE A 82 -22.50 4.57 -7.64
CA PHE A 82 -23.57 4.37 -6.66
C PHE A 82 -24.89 4.15 -7.43
N PRO A 83 -25.97 3.67 -6.78
CA PRO A 83 -27.21 3.26 -7.48
C PRO A 83 -27.78 4.27 -8.48
N ASP A 84 -27.72 5.57 -8.17
CA ASP A 84 -28.25 6.68 -8.97
C ASP A 84 -27.22 7.79 -9.22
N PHE A 85 -25.93 7.54 -8.96
CA PHE A 85 -24.91 8.59 -9.00
C PHE A 85 -23.54 8.04 -9.42
N GLU A 86 -22.90 8.75 -10.33
CA GLU A 86 -21.53 8.49 -10.77
C GLU A 86 -20.66 9.68 -10.40
N TRP A 87 -19.45 9.40 -9.91
CA TRP A 87 -18.50 10.42 -9.53
C TRP A 87 -17.08 10.05 -9.92
N LYS A 88 -16.32 11.03 -10.41
CA LYS A 88 -14.94 10.85 -10.84
C LYS A 88 -13.99 11.64 -9.95
N ARG A 89 -12.98 10.95 -9.41
CA ARG A 89 -11.90 11.59 -8.64
C ARG A 89 -10.86 12.17 -9.59
N THR A 90 -10.50 13.43 -9.45
CA THR A 90 -9.42 14.09 -10.19
C THR A 90 -8.07 13.85 -9.54
N ARG A 91 -6.98 13.95 -10.31
CA ARG A 91 -5.63 13.73 -9.78
C ARG A 91 -5.16 14.76 -8.73
N SER A 92 -5.66 15.99 -8.78
CA SER A 92 -5.22 17.08 -7.89
C SER A 92 -6.25 17.37 -6.80
N LEU A 93 -5.79 17.65 -5.58
CA LEU A 93 -6.62 18.15 -4.49
C LEU A 93 -7.37 19.44 -4.88
N VAL A 94 -6.70 20.35 -5.60
CA VAL A 94 -7.28 21.64 -6.01
C VAL A 94 -8.37 21.44 -7.06
N GLU A 95 -8.09 20.62 -8.08
CA GLU A 95 -9.09 20.27 -9.11
C GLU A 95 -10.27 19.54 -8.48
N GLN A 96 -10.00 18.67 -7.49
CA GLN A 96 -11.02 17.90 -6.81
C GLN A 96 -11.94 18.79 -5.99
N ASN A 97 -11.36 19.74 -5.25
CA ASN A 97 -12.10 20.73 -4.48
C ASN A 97 -13.03 21.54 -5.41
N ASN A 98 -12.47 22.11 -6.48
CA ASN A 98 -13.24 22.89 -7.45
C ASN A 98 -14.40 22.10 -8.07
N SER A 99 -14.16 20.82 -8.40
CA SER A 99 -15.17 19.92 -8.93
C SER A 99 -16.31 19.66 -7.94
N LEU A 100 -15.97 19.39 -6.66
CA LEU A 100 -16.95 19.10 -5.62
C LEU A 100 -17.76 20.33 -5.20
N VAL A 101 -17.11 21.50 -5.07
CA VAL A 101 -17.79 22.78 -4.77
C VAL A 101 -18.84 23.11 -5.83
N LYS A 102 -18.55 22.82 -7.10
CA LYS A 102 -19.52 23.00 -8.19
C LYS A 102 -20.70 22.01 -8.09
N LEU A 103 -20.43 20.77 -7.68
CA LEU A 103 -21.42 19.70 -7.60
C LEU A 103 -22.30 19.79 -6.35
N PHE A 104 -21.77 20.33 -5.26
CA PHE A 104 -22.42 20.47 -3.95
C PHE A 104 -22.31 21.92 -3.45
N PRO A 105 -23.02 22.87 -4.08
CA PRO A 105 -22.89 24.29 -3.78
C PRO A 105 -23.42 24.69 -2.39
N ASP A 106 -24.15 23.81 -1.71
CA ASP A 106 -24.62 24.04 -0.34
C ASP A 106 -23.57 23.65 0.73
N ASP A 107 -22.51 22.92 0.34
CA ASP A 107 -21.50 22.37 1.25
C ASP A 107 -20.11 23.01 1.07
N ILE A 108 -20.02 24.17 0.42
CA ILE A 108 -18.74 24.80 0.00
C ILE A 108 -17.76 24.97 1.17
N GLU A 109 -18.24 25.48 2.31
CA GLU A 109 -17.39 25.69 3.49
C GLU A 109 -16.84 24.35 4.00
N ALA A 110 -17.69 23.34 4.13
CA ALA A 110 -17.31 22.01 4.61
C ALA A 110 -16.31 21.33 3.66
N ILE A 111 -16.51 21.45 2.34
CA ILE A 111 -15.59 20.91 1.32
C ILE A 111 -14.23 21.60 1.41
N ASN A 112 -14.19 22.93 1.51
CA ASN A 112 -12.93 23.67 1.66
C ASN A 112 -12.17 23.27 2.93
N VAL A 113 -12.88 23.16 4.07
CA VAL A 113 -12.29 22.70 5.33
C VAL A 113 -11.73 21.28 5.20
N TYR A 114 -12.42 20.38 4.50
CA TYR A 114 -11.91 19.04 4.25
C TYR A 114 -10.56 19.08 3.52
N PHE A 115 -10.49 19.78 2.38
CA PHE A 115 -9.25 19.82 1.59
C PHE A 115 -8.10 20.53 2.32
N GLU A 116 -8.37 21.59 3.08
CA GLU A 116 -7.38 22.26 3.94
C GLU A 116 -6.78 21.27 4.96
N VAL A 117 -7.62 20.48 5.63
CA VAL A 117 -7.18 19.50 6.63
C VAL A 117 -6.37 18.38 6.00
N ILE A 118 -6.82 17.83 4.87
CA ILE A 118 -6.08 16.77 4.16
C ILE A 118 -4.73 17.28 3.67
N GLU A 119 -4.67 18.49 3.10
CA GLU A 119 -3.41 19.09 2.66
C GLU A 119 -2.47 19.37 3.83
N GLY A 120 -2.96 19.95 4.93
CA GLY A 120 -2.17 20.25 6.12
C GLY A 120 -1.56 18.99 6.74
N LEU A 121 -2.38 17.96 6.96
CA LEU A 121 -1.93 16.67 7.48
C LEU A 121 -0.99 15.95 6.51
N GLY A 122 -1.26 16.02 5.20
CA GLY A 122 -0.43 15.41 4.18
C GLY A 122 0.98 16.01 4.12
N LYS A 123 1.11 17.33 4.19
CA LYS A 123 2.40 18.02 4.26
C LYS A 123 3.18 17.64 5.52
N GLU A 124 2.49 17.58 6.67
CA GLU A 124 3.08 17.11 7.92
C GLU A 124 3.55 15.66 7.86
N TRP A 125 2.79 14.79 7.18
CA TRP A 125 3.16 13.40 6.94
C TRP A 125 4.46 13.29 6.12
N PHE A 126 4.62 14.07 5.04
CA PHE A 126 5.87 14.09 4.27
C PHE A 126 7.04 14.62 5.10
N ALA A 127 6.83 15.69 5.86
CA ALA A 127 7.86 16.22 6.75
C ALA A 127 8.30 15.17 7.78
N LEU A 128 7.37 14.37 8.29
CA LEU A 128 7.66 13.22 9.14
C LEU A 128 8.50 12.17 8.39
N LEU A 129 8.11 11.80 7.18
CA LEU A 129 8.84 10.83 6.35
C LEU A 129 10.28 11.26 6.12
N GLU A 130 10.55 12.53 5.81
CA GLU A 130 11.88 13.10 5.55
C GLU A 130 12.76 13.25 6.82
N GLY A 131 12.34 12.71 7.97
CA GLY A 131 13.18 12.67 9.16
C GLY A 131 13.22 13.98 9.95
N ASN A 132 12.32 14.93 9.71
CA ASN A 132 12.18 16.15 10.52
C ASN A 132 11.57 15.91 11.92
N ILE A 133 11.66 14.68 12.45
CA ILE A 133 10.77 14.17 13.49
C ILE A 133 11.08 14.70 14.91
N ILE A 134 12.29 15.14 15.26
CA ILE A 134 12.70 15.08 16.69
C ILE A 134 13.22 16.38 17.32
N SER A 135 12.57 17.52 17.13
CA SER A 135 12.84 18.64 18.07
C SER A 135 11.73 19.67 18.28
N ASN A 136 10.70 19.73 17.45
CA ASN A 136 9.71 20.82 17.59
C ASN A 136 8.27 20.37 17.25
N PRO A 137 7.47 20.01 18.27
CA PRO A 137 6.05 19.68 18.11
C PRO A 137 5.24 20.78 17.43
N ASN A 138 5.67 22.06 17.51
CA ASN A 138 5.02 23.17 16.82
C ASN A 138 5.12 23.07 15.29
N LYS A 139 5.92 22.15 14.75
CA LYS A 139 5.96 21.83 13.31
C LYS A 139 4.78 20.94 12.85
N PHE A 140 3.99 20.40 13.78
CA PHE A 140 2.91 19.46 13.47
C PHE A 140 1.53 19.87 14.05
N PRO A 141 1.08 21.13 13.85
CA PRO A 141 -0.17 21.62 14.43
C PRO A 141 -1.42 20.83 14.00
N TYR A 142 -1.50 20.38 12.75
CA TYR A 142 -2.64 19.59 12.27
C TYR A 142 -2.66 18.21 12.94
N THR A 143 -1.53 17.51 12.96
CA THR A 143 -1.41 16.19 13.59
C THR A 143 -1.82 16.26 15.06
N ILE A 144 -1.37 17.29 15.79
CA ILE A 144 -1.78 17.51 17.19
C ILE A 144 -3.31 17.73 17.28
N LYS A 145 -3.85 18.68 16.50
CA LYS A 145 -5.27 19.04 16.50
C LYS A 145 -6.19 17.85 16.18
N TYR A 146 -5.78 16.98 15.26
CA TYR A 146 -6.60 15.88 14.73
C TYR A 146 -6.20 14.48 15.23
N SER A 147 -5.25 14.39 16.16
CA SER A 147 -4.65 13.12 16.66
C SER A 147 -5.64 12.08 17.18
N ASN A 148 -6.77 12.53 17.74
CA ASN A 148 -7.78 11.67 18.38
C ASN A 148 -8.98 11.32 17.48
N LEU A 149 -8.93 11.65 16.18
CA LEU A 149 -10.05 11.45 15.26
C LEU A 149 -9.77 10.33 14.26
N SER A 150 -10.75 9.43 14.09
CA SER A 150 -10.79 8.57 12.90
C SER A 150 -11.23 9.39 11.69
N TYR A 151 -10.83 8.94 10.51
CA TYR A 151 -11.18 9.59 9.25
C TYR A 151 -12.69 9.66 9.07
N VAL A 152 -13.40 8.54 9.26
CA VAL A 152 -14.86 8.52 9.04
C VAL A 152 -15.62 9.42 10.02
N ASN A 153 -15.23 9.45 11.31
CA ASN A 153 -15.86 10.35 12.27
C ASN A 153 -15.66 11.82 11.91
N PHE A 154 -14.53 12.17 11.30
CA PHE A 154 -14.28 13.52 10.79
C PHE A 154 -15.22 13.85 9.62
N ILE A 155 -15.36 12.95 8.64
CA ILE A 155 -16.25 13.12 7.49
C ILE A 155 -17.72 13.23 7.92
N GLU A 156 -18.21 12.30 8.74
CA GLU A 156 -19.61 12.28 9.19
C GLU A 156 -19.98 13.53 9.99
N LYS A 157 -19.03 14.07 10.77
CA LYS A 157 -19.23 15.31 11.51
C LYS A 157 -19.26 16.53 10.59
N LEU A 158 -18.40 16.55 9.57
CA LEU A 158 -18.23 17.69 8.67
C LEU A 158 -19.37 17.80 7.65
N PHE A 159 -19.84 16.68 7.10
CA PHE A 159 -20.87 16.61 6.06
C PHE A 159 -22.19 16.04 6.58
N LYS A 160 -22.55 16.42 7.82
CA LYS A 160 -23.72 15.87 8.51
C LYS A 160 -25.00 16.05 7.67
N GLY A 161 -25.60 14.93 7.26
CA GLY A 161 -26.84 14.91 6.47
C GLY A 161 -26.63 14.89 4.95
N ASN A 162 -25.40 15.09 4.45
CA ASN A 162 -25.08 14.89 3.04
C ASN A 162 -24.45 13.51 2.83
N GLN A 163 -25.31 12.50 2.70
CA GLN A 163 -24.85 11.12 2.53
C GLN A 163 -24.00 10.95 1.27
N LYS A 164 -24.31 11.63 0.15
CA LYS A 164 -23.55 11.51 -1.10
C LYS A 164 -22.10 11.95 -0.92
N LEU A 165 -21.86 13.10 -0.29
CA LEU A 165 -20.50 13.57 0.03
C LEU A 165 -19.78 12.63 1.01
N ILE A 166 -20.47 12.13 2.04
CA ILE A 166 -19.89 11.16 2.97
C ILE A 166 -19.42 9.91 2.21
N SER A 167 -20.24 9.38 1.29
CA SER A 167 -19.88 8.22 0.48
C SER A 167 -18.68 8.50 -0.42
N ILE A 168 -18.65 9.66 -1.09
CA ILE A 168 -17.53 10.07 -1.95
C ILE A 168 -16.21 10.05 -1.17
N PHE A 169 -16.19 10.64 0.03
CA PHE A 169 -14.96 10.68 0.82
C PHE A 169 -14.60 9.34 1.47
N CYS A 170 -15.56 8.41 1.60
CA CYS A 170 -15.35 7.06 2.12
C CYS A 170 -15.07 6.00 1.03
N ILE A 171 -14.94 6.38 -0.25
CA ILE A 171 -14.51 5.45 -1.31
C ILE A 171 -13.13 4.87 -0.99
N ALA A 172 -12.96 3.57 -1.24
CA ALA A 172 -11.74 2.81 -1.01
C ALA A 172 -11.23 2.86 0.45
N LEU A 173 -12.15 2.98 1.41
CA LEU A 173 -11.81 2.98 2.83
C LEU A 173 -11.10 1.67 3.21
N PRO A 174 -9.87 1.72 3.77
CA PRO A 174 -9.11 0.52 4.06
C PRO A 174 -9.60 -0.24 5.31
N CYS A 175 -10.17 0.48 6.28
CA CYS A 175 -10.89 -0.03 7.46
C CYS A 175 -11.77 1.09 8.07
N SER A 176 -12.79 0.71 8.85
CA SER A 176 -13.79 1.63 9.39
C SER A 176 -13.26 2.60 10.45
N ASP A 177 -12.12 2.30 11.07
CA ASP A 177 -11.57 3.04 12.20
C ASP A 177 -10.19 3.66 11.94
N VAL A 178 -9.74 3.73 10.67
CA VAL A 178 -8.47 4.34 10.28
C VAL A 178 -8.34 5.76 10.83
N ALA A 179 -7.18 6.09 11.38
CA ALA A 179 -6.90 7.44 11.89
C ALA A 179 -6.92 8.47 10.76
N LEU A 180 -7.46 9.67 11.03
CA LEU A 180 -7.50 10.76 10.05
C LEU A 180 -6.10 11.15 9.56
N THR A 181 -5.11 11.18 10.46
CA THR A 181 -3.72 11.52 10.13
C THR A 181 -3.09 10.54 9.13
N VAL A 182 -3.36 9.24 9.30
CA VAL A 182 -2.88 8.17 8.42
C VAL A 182 -3.57 8.23 7.06
N MET A 183 -4.91 8.35 7.06
CA MET A 183 -5.68 8.42 5.82
C MET A 183 -5.33 9.67 5.01
N ALA A 184 -5.11 10.82 5.68
CA ALA A 184 -4.67 12.05 5.00
C ALA A 184 -3.30 11.89 4.35
N GLY A 185 -2.34 11.25 5.03
CA GLY A 185 -1.02 10.91 4.46
C GLY A 185 -1.13 10.02 3.21
N TYR A 186 -2.02 9.02 3.23
CA TYR A 186 -2.30 8.17 2.08
C TYR A 186 -2.95 8.95 0.92
N LEU A 187 -4.01 9.71 1.20
CA LEU A 187 -4.72 10.49 0.19
C LEU A 187 -3.79 11.52 -0.47
N TYR A 188 -3.09 12.31 0.33
CA TYR A 188 -2.17 13.34 -0.14
C TYR A 188 -0.97 12.74 -0.86
N GLY A 189 -0.37 11.69 -0.28
CA GLY A 189 0.91 11.16 -0.73
C GLY A 189 0.85 10.13 -1.84
N GLN A 190 -0.31 9.50 -2.07
CA GLN A 190 -0.45 8.42 -3.06
C GLN A 190 -1.63 8.63 -3.99
N VAL A 191 -2.79 9.04 -3.47
CA VAL A 191 -4.00 9.16 -4.30
C VAL A 191 -3.94 10.42 -5.16
N TYR A 192 -3.78 11.60 -4.55
CA TYR A 192 -3.77 12.89 -5.25
C TYR A 192 -2.42 13.25 -5.92
N ASP A 193 -1.75 12.22 -6.45
CA ASP A 193 -0.62 12.35 -7.36
C ASP A 193 -0.74 11.35 -8.53
N GLY A 194 -1.98 10.99 -8.88
CA GLY A 194 -2.25 9.93 -9.85
C GLY A 194 -1.58 10.15 -11.21
N CYS A 195 -0.76 9.18 -11.59
CA CYS A 195 -0.15 9.06 -12.90
C CYS A 195 -0.22 7.61 -13.42
N VAL A 196 0.20 7.41 -14.66
CA VAL A 196 0.49 6.10 -15.25
C VAL A 196 1.99 6.03 -15.52
N ILE A 197 2.63 5.01 -14.98
CA ILE A 197 4.03 4.67 -15.17
C ILE A 197 4.09 3.68 -16.34
N ASN A 198 4.88 3.98 -17.37
CA ASN A 198 5.08 3.03 -18.46
C ASN A 198 5.73 1.74 -17.94
N GLY A 199 5.16 0.57 -18.23
CA GLY A 199 5.55 -0.71 -17.62
C GLY A 199 5.09 -0.91 -16.17
N GLY A 200 4.39 0.07 -15.58
CA GLY A 200 3.77 -0.02 -14.26
C GLY A 200 4.78 -0.22 -13.12
N ILE A 201 4.33 -0.84 -12.03
CA ILE A 201 5.17 -1.12 -10.86
C ILE A 201 6.26 -2.16 -11.16
N HIS A 202 6.08 -3.01 -12.17
CA HIS A 202 7.12 -3.94 -12.62
C HIS A 202 8.34 -3.19 -13.15
N GLU A 203 8.14 -2.11 -13.90
CA GLU A 203 9.24 -1.27 -14.39
C GLU A 203 9.99 -0.60 -13.23
N VAL A 204 9.25 -0.08 -12.23
CA VAL A 204 9.86 0.46 -11.01
C VAL A 204 10.73 -0.58 -10.32
N LYS A 205 10.21 -1.80 -10.13
CA LYS A 205 10.96 -2.92 -9.55
C LYS A 205 12.22 -3.21 -10.35
N HIS A 206 12.07 -3.34 -11.67
CA HIS A 206 13.15 -3.68 -12.60
C HIS A 206 14.30 -2.67 -12.54
N GLN A 207 13.98 -1.37 -12.65
CA GLN A 207 14.97 -0.29 -12.59
C GLN A 207 15.70 -0.27 -11.24
N MET A 208 14.99 -0.46 -10.12
CA MET A 208 15.62 -0.55 -8.80
C MET A 208 16.56 -1.77 -8.69
N GLU A 209 16.16 -2.93 -9.21
CA GLU A 209 16.99 -4.13 -9.21
C GLU A 209 18.24 -3.99 -10.09
N MET A 210 18.12 -3.33 -11.25
CA MET A 210 19.28 -3.04 -12.11
C MET A 210 20.36 -2.27 -11.35
N ILE A 211 19.99 -1.17 -10.67
CA ILE A 211 20.95 -0.36 -9.90
C ILE A 211 21.57 -1.18 -8.76
N LEU A 212 20.77 -1.96 -8.04
CA LEU A 212 21.30 -2.81 -6.96
C LEU A 212 22.32 -3.85 -7.47
N ASN A 213 22.08 -4.40 -8.67
CA ASN A 213 22.99 -5.36 -9.30
C ASN A 213 24.29 -4.70 -9.75
N GLU A 214 24.23 -3.52 -10.37
CA GLU A 214 25.40 -2.74 -10.79
C GLU A 214 26.31 -2.37 -9.60
N GLU A 215 25.70 -2.03 -8.46
CA GLU A 215 26.39 -1.64 -7.23
C GLU A 215 26.84 -2.84 -6.38
N ASN A 216 26.74 -4.06 -6.92
CA ASN A 216 27.11 -5.31 -6.25
C ASN A 216 26.42 -5.50 -4.88
N VAL A 217 25.20 -4.98 -4.70
CA VAL A 217 24.35 -5.37 -3.57
C VAL A 217 23.89 -6.80 -3.85
N HIS A 218 24.72 -7.76 -3.45
CA HIS A 218 24.52 -9.16 -3.78
C HIS A 218 23.13 -9.62 -3.34
N LEU A 219 22.31 -10.11 -4.26
CA LEU A 219 21.13 -10.88 -3.93
C LEU A 219 21.57 -12.33 -3.71
N HIS A 220 21.49 -12.81 -2.48
CA HIS A 220 21.60 -14.25 -2.22
C HIS A 220 20.19 -14.83 -2.15
N ASN A 221 19.79 -15.58 -3.18
CA ASN A 221 18.53 -16.31 -3.17
C ASN A 221 18.71 -17.68 -2.52
N THR A 222 17.87 -17.97 -1.54
CA THR A 222 17.85 -19.29 -0.88
C THR A 222 16.42 -19.80 -0.77
N ASN A 223 16.23 -21.12 -0.91
CA ASN A 223 14.94 -21.77 -0.61
C ASN A 223 14.87 -22.23 0.86
N LEU A 224 15.94 -22.00 1.61
CA LEU A 224 16.13 -22.60 2.93
C LEU A 224 15.80 -21.59 4.02
N PRO A 225 15.48 -22.08 5.24
CA PRO A 225 15.34 -21.23 6.41
C PRO A 225 16.59 -20.37 6.63
N ILE A 226 16.37 -19.13 7.04
CA ILE A 226 17.42 -18.19 7.44
C ILE A 226 17.38 -18.10 8.96
N THR A 227 18.52 -18.36 9.60
CA THR A 227 18.69 -18.21 11.05
C THR A 227 19.36 -16.88 11.36
N ILE A 228 18.86 -16.19 12.37
CA ILE A 228 19.35 -14.89 12.82
C ILE A 228 19.76 -15.02 14.28
N ILE A 229 21.03 -14.77 14.59
CA ILE A 229 21.60 -14.90 15.94
C ILE A 229 22.14 -13.53 16.34
N ASN A 230 21.73 -13.03 17.51
CA ASN A 230 22.28 -11.79 18.06
C ASN A 230 23.58 -12.09 18.82
N GLU A 231 24.69 -11.48 18.42
CA GLU A 231 26.01 -11.57 19.05
C GLU A 231 26.41 -10.22 19.70
N ASP A 232 25.51 -9.68 20.54
CA ASP A 232 25.59 -8.41 21.30
C ASP A 232 25.77 -7.13 20.47
N THR A 233 26.82 -7.06 19.66
CA THR A 233 27.23 -5.89 18.87
C THR A 233 26.85 -6.00 17.40
N ARG A 234 26.41 -7.18 16.97
CA ARG A 234 26.07 -7.50 15.58
C ARG A 234 25.14 -8.69 15.51
N TYR A 235 24.51 -8.86 14.36
CA TYR A 235 23.75 -10.04 14.00
C TYR A 235 24.57 -10.93 13.09
N LYS A 236 24.50 -12.22 13.38
CA LYS A 236 24.95 -13.29 12.50
C LYS A 236 23.74 -13.82 11.73
N VAL A 237 23.81 -13.78 10.41
CA VAL A 237 22.75 -14.27 9.52
C VAL A 237 23.30 -15.45 8.73
N GLN A 238 22.63 -16.60 8.86
CA GLN A 238 23.06 -17.87 8.27
C GLN A 238 21.96 -18.47 7.39
N SER A 239 22.29 -18.80 6.14
CA SER A 239 21.51 -19.72 5.31
C SER A 239 22.03 -21.16 5.50
N HIS A 240 21.16 -22.18 5.39
CA HIS A 240 21.50 -23.58 5.71
C HIS A 240 22.65 -24.19 4.86
N HIS A 241 23.10 -23.53 3.79
CA HIS A 241 24.17 -24.00 2.89
C HIS A 241 25.34 -23.00 2.74
N HIS A 242 25.89 -22.54 3.88
CA HIS A 242 27.22 -21.91 3.99
C HIS A 242 27.35 -20.41 3.70
N THR A 243 26.25 -19.67 3.50
CA THR A 243 26.34 -18.20 3.47
C THR A 243 26.16 -17.67 4.88
N GLU A 244 27.29 -17.41 5.53
CA GLU A 244 27.35 -16.73 6.80
C GLU A 244 27.78 -15.29 6.56
N CYS A 245 27.00 -14.34 7.07
CA CYS A 245 27.39 -12.94 7.07
C CYS A 245 27.06 -12.30 8.42
N TYR A 246 27.74 -11.19 8.67
CA TYR A 246 27.57 -10.42 9.89
C TYR A 246 27.10 -9.02 9.53
N ALA A 247 26.16 -8.49 10.29
CA ALA A 247 25.66 -7.13 10.08
C ALA A 247 25.44 -6.40 11.41
N LYS A 248 25.64 -5.09 11.42
CA LYS A 248 25.32 -4.27 12.60
C LYS A 248 23.80 -4.15 12.81
N CYS A 249 23.03 -4.19 11.72
CA CYS A 249 21.57 -4.16 11.72
C CYS A 249 20.96 -5.21 10.80
N VAL A 250 19.75 -5.66 11.12
CA VAL A 250 18.93 -6.52 10.25
C VAL A 250 17.59 -5.82 9.98
N LEU A 251 17.18 -5.81 8.72
CA LEU A 251 15.84 -5.40 8.29
C LEU A 251 15.11 -6.63 7.76
N ASP A 252 14.05 -7.07 8.43
CA ASP A 252 13.23 -8.19 7.99
C ASP A 252 11.92 -7.72 7.38
N THR A 253 11.76 -7.92 6.07
CA THR A 253 10.53 -7.58 5.34
C THR A 253 9.70 -8.82 5.02
N ARG A 254 10.15 -10.02 5.43
CA ARG A 254 9.50 -11.26 5.04
C ARG A 254 8.21 -11.50 5.78
N GLY A 255 7.95 -10.86 6.93
CA GLY A 255 6.70 -11.05 7.68
C GLY A 255 6.57 -12.36 8.45
N ASP A 256 7.67 -13.09 8.67
CA ASP A 256 7.64 -14.33 9.45
C ASP A 256 7.50 -14.02 10.95
N LEU A 257 6.25 -14.04 11.42
CA LEU A 257 5.83 -13.72 12.79
C LEU A 257 6.42 -14.66 13.85
N GLN A 258 6.99 -15.82 13.47
CA GLN A 258 7.43 -16.83 14.44
C GLN A 258 8.59 -16.36 15.32
N ILE A 259 9.41 -15.41 14.85
CA ILE A 259 10.57 -14.92 15.60
C ILE A 259 10.13 -14.00 16.76
N TYR A 260 8.99 -13.31 16.64
CA TYR A 260 8.47 -12.41 17.67
C TYR A 260 6.97 -12.64 17.90
N LYS A 261 6.65 -13.63 18.74
CA LYS A 261 5.26 -14.02 19.12
C LYS A 261 4.40 -12.88 19.72
N LYS A 262 4.98 -11.72 20.05
CA LYS A 262 4.21 -10.53 20.41
C LYS A 262 3.91 -9.73 19.15
N GLN A 263 2.82 -10.07 18.47
CA GLN A 263 2.22 -9.12 17.52
C GLN A 263 2.03 -7.78 18.25
N LEU A 264 2.65 -6.72 17.75
CA LEU A 264 2.51 -5.38 18.33
C LEU A 264 1.11 -4.83 18.03
N PHE A 265 0.52 -5.28 16.93
CA PHE A 265 -0.78 -4.85 16.42
C PHE A 265 -1.67 -6.03 16.03
N PRO A 266 -2.99 -5.91 16.19
CA PRO A 266 -3.92 -6.94 15.73
C PRO A 266 -3.84 -7.09 14.21
N VAL A 267 -3.99 -8.33 13.73
CA VAL A 267 -4.16 -8.63 12.31
C VAL A 267 -5.33 -7.82 11.75
N SER A 268 -5.15 -7.21 10.58
CA SER A 268 -6.23 -6.49 9.90
C SER A 268 -7.44 -7.40 9.69
N LYS A 269 -8.63 -6.84 9.90
CA LYS A 269 -9.90 -7.57 9.84
C LYS A 269 -10.39 -7.81 8.41
N LEU A 270 -9.77 -7.13 7.44
CA LEU A 270 -10.14 -7.20 6.04
C LEU A 270 -9.02 -7.82 5.21
N SER A 271 -9.43 -8.63 4.24
CA SER A 271 -8.61 -9.16 3.16
C SER A 271 -9.34 -8.91 1.85
N PHE A 272 -8.92 -9.56 0.77
CA PHE A 272 -9.55 -9.42 -0.53
C PHE A 272 -9.54 -10.73 -1.31
N LEU A 273 -10.57 -10.90 -2.12
CA LEU A 273 -10.64 -11.90 -3.18
C LEU A 273 -10.36 -11.18 -4.49
N SER A 274 -9.35 -11.63 -5.24
CA SER A 274 -9.06 -11.07 -6.55
C SER A 274 -9.51 -12.03 -7.65
N ILE A 275 -10.10 -11.50 -8.71
CA ILE A 275 -10.44 -12.23 -9.93
C ILE A 275 -9.65 -11.59 -11.06
N LEU A 276 -8.84 -12.39 -11.75
CA LEU A 276 -8.17 -12.00 -12.99
C LEU A 276 -8.95 -12.55 -14.16
N LEU A 277 -9.38 -11.68 -15.06
CA LEU A 277 -10.10 -12.03 -16.27
C LEU A 277 -9.25 -11.68 -17.47
N GLU A 278 -9.00 -12.66 -18.31
CA GLU A 278 -8.54 -12.45 -19.68
C GLU A 278 -9.77 -12.33 -20.57
N VAL A 279 -9.88 -11.24 -21.32
CA VAL A 279 -11.06 -10.98 -22.17
C VAL A 279 -10.66 -10.80 -23.63
N GLU A 280 -11.59 -11.00 -24.56
CA GLU A 280 -11.32 -10.78 -25.99
C GLU A 280 -11.02 -9.30 -26.31
N GLU A 281 -10.20 -9.04 -27.33
CA GLU A 281 -10.00 -7.70 -27.89
C GLU A 281 -11.36 -7.13 -28.35
N ASN A 282 -11.62 -5.85 -28.07
CA ASN A 282 -12.82 -5.05 -28.46
C ASN A 282 -14.00 -4.96 -27.47
N ILE A 283 -13.79 -5.11 -26.16
CA ILE A 283 -14.86 -4.81 -25.19
C ILE A 283 -14.94 -3.30 -24.94
N GLN A 284 -16.08 -2.71 -25.31
CA GLN A 284 -16.38 -1.30 -25.04
C GLN A 284 -16.76 -1.11 -23.56
N GLY A 285 -16.35 0.04 -23.00
CA GLY A 285 -16.62 0.33 -21.60
C GLY A 285 -15.72 -0.45 -20.64
N ILE A 286 -14.48 -0.72 -21.02
CA ILE A 286 -13.43 -1.12 -20.09
C ILE A 286 -12.68 0.14 -19.61
N PRO A 287 -12.35 0.26 -18.30
CA PRO A 287 -11.44 1.29 -17.83
C PRO A 287 -10.12 1.24 -18.59
N SER A 288 -9.74 2.34 -19.25
CA SER A 288 -8.43 2.43 -19.90
C SER A 288 -7.33 2.67 -18.87
N THR A 289 -7.52 3.54 -17.89
CA THR A 289 -6.49 3.85 -16.87
C THR A 289 -7.09 4.12 -15.49
N GLU A 290 -8.37 4.48 -15.45
CA GLU A 290 -9.16 4.75 -14.25
C GLU A 290 -9.43 3.45 -13.47
N ILE A 291 -9.46 3.56 -12.15
CA ILE A 291 -9.96 2.50 -11.27
C ILE A 291 -11.47 2.67 -11.13
N TRP A 292 -12.23 1.58 -11.17
CA TRP A 292 -13.68 1.60 -11.04
C TRP A 292 -14.10 1.04 -9.69
N TYR A 293 -14.75 1.85 -8.87
CA TYR A 293 -15.34 1.42 -7.61
C TYR A 293 -16.85 1.27 -7.77
N GLU A 294 -17.38 0.11 -7.45
CA GLU A 294 -18.81 -0.17 -7.48
C GLU A 294 -19.29 -0.34 -6.05
N TYR A 295 -20.26 0.48 -5.63
CA TYR A 295 -20.88 0.40 -4.31
C TYR A 295 -22.38 0.10 -4.42
N PRO A 296 -22.91 -0.80 -3.58
CA PRO A 296 -24.32 -1.18 -3.60
C PRO A 296 -25.24 -0.10 -3.03
N ASP A 297 -24.72 0.73 -2.13
CA ASP A 297 -25.44 1.81 -1.45
C ASP A 297 -24.48 2.96 -1.10
N TYR A 298 -25.03 4.02 -0.52
CA TYR A 298 -24.26 5.18 -0.07
C TYR A 298 -23.67 5.00 1.35
N ASP A 299 -24.03 3.97 2.11
CA ASP A 299 -23.53 3.74 3.48
C ASP A 299 -22.25 2.87 3.46
N VAL A 300 -21.23 3.40 2.79
CA VAL A 300 -19.92 2.77 2.62
C VAL A 300 -19.31 2.39 3.97
N HIS A 301 -19.47 3.23 5.00
CA HIS A 301 -18.96 2.96 6.34
C HIS A 301 -19.60 1.72 6.97
N SER A 302 -20.93 1.62 6.92
CA SER A 302 -21.66 0.44 7.43
C SER A 302 -21.29 -0.82 6.65
N TYR A 303 -21.09 -0.72 5.34
CA TYR A 303 -20.60 -1.82 4.52
C TYR A 303 -19.28 -2.39 5.06
N TYR A 304 -18.26 -1.55 5.25
CA TYR A 304 -16.97 -2.01 5.78
C TYR A 304 -17.06 -2.52 7.22
N LYS A 305 -17.86 -1.90 8.09
CA LYS A 305 -18.10 -2.40 9.46
C LYS A 305 -18.70 -3.81 9.47
N LYS A 306 -19.66 -4.10 8.59
CA LYS A 306 -20.25 -5.45 8.47
C LYS A 306 -19.17 -6.46 8.08
N MET A 307 -18.33 -6.11 7.10
CA MET A 307 -17.24 -6.96 6.62
C MET A 307 -16.18 -7.23 7.70
N GLU A 308 -15.78 -6.20 8.45
CA GLU A 308 -14.85 -6.34 9.58
C GLU A 308 -15.40 -7.23 10.70
N ASN A 309 -16.72 -7.28 10.85
CA ASN A 309 -17.41 -8.13 11.80
C ASN A 309 -17.73 -9.53 11.23
N GLY A 310 -17.16 -9.90 10.08
CA GLY A 310 -17.34 -11.22 9.46
C GLY A 310 -18.65 -11.40 8.69
N THR A 311 -19.44 -10.33 8.55
CA THR A 311 -20.71 -10.38 7.81
C THR A 311 -20.48 -9.95 6.37
N ILE A 312 -20.68 -10.88 5.43
CA ILE A 312 -20.62 -10.60 3.99
C ILE A 312 -22.01 -10.15 3.53
N PRO A 313 -22.17 -8.91 3.05
CA PRO A 313 -23.44 -8.45 2.51
C PRO A 313 -23.92 -9.30 1.31
N THR A 314 -25.24 -9.40 1.14
CA THR A 314 -25.85 -9.43 -0.20
C THR A 314 -25.35 -8.18 -0.96
N ASP A 315 -25.49 -7.93 -2.25
CA ASP A 315 -24.91 -6.72 -2.91
C ASP A 315 -23.44 -6.33 -2.53
N ILE A 316 -22.51 -6.87 -3.32
CA ILE A 316 -21.08 -6.82 -3.01
C ILE A 316 -20.46 -5.60 -3.70
N ALA A 317 -19.73 -4.79 -2.92
CA ALA A 317 -18.88 -3.75 -3.46
C ALA A 317 -17.62 -4.39 -4.07
N PHE A 318 -17.10 -3.82 -5.15
CA PHE A 318 -15.87 -4.30 -5.77
C PHE A 318 -15.10 -3.18 -6.44
N THR A 319 -13.83 -3.43 -6.66
CA THR A 319 -12.94 -2.57 -7.44
C THR A 319 -12.60 -3.27 -8.75
N LEU A 320 -12.78 -2.62 -9.90
CA LEU A 320 -12.38 -3.11 -11.21
C LEU A 320 -11.27 -2.22 -11.78
N TRP A 321 -10.23 -2.80 -12.34
CA TRP A 321 -9.15 -2.05 -12.99
C TRP A 321 -8.43 -2.89 -14.05
N ASN A 322 -7.77 -2.23 -14.99
CA ASN A 322 -6.93 -2.88 -16.00
C ASN A 322 -5.44 -2.70 -15.63
N PRO A 323 -4.74 -3.75 -15.17
CA PRO A 323 -3.33 -3.65 -14.76
C PRO A 323 -2.41 -3.27 -15.92
N ASN A 324 -2.68 -3.80 -17.10
CA ASN A 324 -1.85 -3.60 -18.29
C ASN A 324 -2.00 -2.22 -18.88
N ALA A 325 -3.21 -1.68 -18.90
CA ALA A 325 -3.44 -0.35 -19.42
C ALA A 325 -2.86 0.73 -18.48
N ARG A 326 -2.80 0.46 -17.16
CA ARG A 326 -1.98 1.23 -16.19
C ARG A 326 -0.48 0.99 -16.29
N ALA A 327 -0.04 0.10 -17.15
CA ALA A 327 1.35 -0.10 -17.55
C ALA A 327 1.60 0.37 -19.01
N GLY A 328 0.63 1.03 -19.65
CA GLY A 328 0.75 1.50 -21.03
C GLY A 328 0.66 0.40 -22.10
N LYS A 329 0.20 -0.81 -21.73
CA LYS A 329 0.03 -1.94 -22.64
C LYS A 329 -1.42 -2.09 -23.09
N VAL A 330 -1.61 -2.53 -24.32
CA VAL A 330 -2.92 -2.90 -24.89
C VAL A 330 -3.11 -4.40 -24.66
N GLU A 331 -3.39 -4.78 -23.42
CA GLU A 331 -3.77 -6.16 -23.09
C GLU A 331 -5.14 -6.15 -22.41
N ASN A 332 -5.96 -7.14 -22.76
CA ASN A 332 -7.34 -7.28 -22.31
C ASN A 332 -7.41 -8.04 -20.99
N GLU A 333 -6.69 -7.54 -20.00
CA GLU A 333 -6.75 -8.09 -18.65
C GLU A 333 -7.58 -7.16 -17.77
N LEU A 334 -8.56 -7.74 -17.08
CA LEU A 334 -9.34 -7.06 -16.06
C LEU A 334 -9.08 -7.71 -14.72
N ARG A 335 -8.87 -6.89 -13.70
CA ARG A 335 -8.79 -7.33 -12.33
C ARG A 335 -9.95 -6.80 -11.53
N ILE A 336 -10.55 -7.69 -10.76
CA ILE A 336 -11.61 -7.37 -9.82
C ILE A 336 -11.10 -7.68 -8.42
N ASP A 337 -11.08 -6.70 -7.52
CA ASP A 337 -10.75 -6.89 -6.12
C ASP A 337 -12.01 -6.68 -5.27
N ILE A 338 -12.35 -7.70 -4.49
CA ILE A 338 -13.54 -7.73 -3.64
C ILE A 338 -13.06 -7.72 -2.18
N PRO A 339 -13.35 -6.69 -1.38
CA PRO A 339 -13.03 -6.71 0.04
C PRO A 339 -13.76 -7.89 0.69
N LEU A 340 -13.09 -8.59 1.62
CA LEU A 340 -13.65 -9.72 2.37
C LEU A 340 -13.21 -9.68 3.84
N PRO A 341 -13.93 -10.33 4.76
CA PRO A 341 -13.40 -10.58 6.10
C PRO A 341 -12.13 -11.45 6.00
N ALA A 342 -11.08 -11.12 6.78
CA ALA A 342 -9.80 -11.83 6.73
C ALA A 342 -9.88 -13.31 7.17
N LEU A 343 -10.86 -13.66 8.00
CA LEU A 343 -11.15 -15.03 8.44
C LEU A 343 -12.48 -15.53 7.83
N GLY A 344 -12.78 -15.10 6.61
CA GLY A 344 -14.06 -15.35 5.93
C GLY A 344 -14.38 -16.83 5.67
N ASN A 345 -15.67 -17.09 5.42
CA ASN A 345 -16.15 -18.43 5.09
C ASN A 345 -15.83 -18.76 3.61
N LYS A 346 -14.81 -19.61 3.41
CA LYS A 346 -14.33 -20.09 2.10
C LYS A 346 -15.43 -20.66 1.21
N ASP A 347 -16.45 -21.28 1.81
CA ASP A 347 -17.55 -21.93 1.07
C ASP A 347 -18.38 -20.91 0.27
N LYS A 348 -18.28 -19.62 0.61
CA LYS A 348 -19.01 -18.54 -0.07
C LYS A 348 -18.25 -17.91 -1.23
N TYR A 349 -16.95 -18.19 -1.42
CA TYR A 349 -16.15 -17.49 -2.44
C TYR A 349 -16.70 -17.68 -3.86
N ASN A 350 -17.11 -18.90 -4.21
CA ASN A 350 -17.67 -19.18 -5.54
C ASN A 350 -19.00 -18.42 -5.75
N GLU A 351 -19.88 -18.37 -4.75
CA GLU A 351 -21.13 -17.61 -4.83
C GLU A 351 -20.87 -16.11 -5.04
N ILE A 352 -19.91 -15.55 -4.29
CA ILE A 352 -19.49 -14.15 -4.37
C ILE A 352 -18.97 -13.81 -5.77
N VAL A 353 -18.08 -14.65 -6.30
CA VAL A 353 -17.52 -14.50 -7.65
C VAL A 353 -18.62 -14.49 -8.70
N HIS A 354 -19.55 -15.46 -8.67
CA HIS A 354 -20.65 -15.51 -9.62
C HIS A 354 -21.55 -14.26 -9.58
N ARG A 355 -21.81 -13.73 -8.39
CA ARG A 355 -22.64 -12.52 -8.22
C ARG A 355 -21.95 -11.28 -8.76
N VAL A 356 -20.66 -11.13 -8.51
CA VAL A 356 -19.86 -10.00 -9.01
C VAL A 356 -19.71 -10.07 -10.53
N LEU A 357 -19.42 -11.25 -11.09
CA LEU A 357 -19.32 -11.43 -12.54
C LEU A 357 -20.63 -11.13 -13.26
N ARG A 358 -21.78 -11.59 -12.73
CA ARG A 358 -23.09 -11.25 -13.29
C ARG A 358 -23.33 -9.74 -13.30
N LYS A 359 -23.03 -9.06 -12.18
CA LYS A 359 -23.17 -7.61 -12.08
C LYS A 359 -22.26 -6.89 -13.07
N LEU A 360 -21.05 -7.41 -13.31
CA LEU A 360 -20.12 -6.87 -14.29
C LEU A 360 -20.61 -7.08 -15.74
N GLU A 361 -21.16 -8.25 -16.05
CA GLU A 361 -21.78 -8.56 -17.35
C GLU A 361 -22.97 -7.64 -17.66
N ASP A 362 -23.76 -7.29 -16.66
CA ASP A 362 -24.89 -6.36 -16.79
C ASP A 362 -24.41 -4.91 -17.03
N ARG A 363 -23.21 -4.56 -16.57
CA ARG A 363 -22.64 -3.21 -16.64
C ARG A 363 -21.81 -2.97 -17.89
N ILE A 364 -21.02 -3.96 -18.30
CA ILE A 364 -20.10 -3.86 -19.45
C ILE A 364 -20.75 -4.53 -20.66
N THR A 365 -21.17 -3.69 -21.60
CA THR A 365 -21.81 -4.13 -22.85
C THR A 365 -20.96 -5.18 -23.55
N ASN A 366 -21.57 -6.33 -23.85
CA ASN A 366 -20.94 -7.47 -24.53
C ASN A 366 -19.81 -8.17 -23.74
N LEU A 367 -19.67 -8.00 -22.43
CA LEU A 367 -18.71 -8.79 -21.66
C LEU A 367 -19.09 -10.28 -21.61
N LYS A 368 -20.39 -10.56 -21.54
CA LYS A 368 -20.91 -11.93 -21.46
C LYS A 368 -20.47 -12.76 -22.67
N GLY A 369 -19.80 -13.88 -22.41
CA GLY A 369 -19.26 -14.77 -23.44
C GLY A 369 -17.94 -14.29 -24.07
N LYS A 370 -17.32 -13.23 -23.55
CA LYS A 370 -16.01 -12.70 -23.98
C LYS A 370 -14.88 -12.93 -22.98
N ILE A 371 -15.16 -13.57 -21.85
CA ILE A 371 -14.16 -13.99 -20.87
C ILE A 371 -13.51 -15.27 -21.39
N ILE A 372 -12.22 -15.18 -21.74
CA ILE A 372 -11.41 -16.27 -22.28
C ILE A 372 -10.88 -17.14 -21.14
N ASN A 373 -10.38 -16.48 -20.08
CA ASN A 373 -9.77 -17.14 -18.94
C ASN A 373 -10.14 -16.42 -17.65
N GLN A 374 -10.17 -17.18 -16.56
CA GLN A 374 -10.45 -16.68 -15.23
C GLN A 374 -9.52 -17.33 -14.21
N GLN A 375 -8.86 -16.50 -13.41
CA GLN A 375 -8.09 -16.94 -12.25
C GLN A 375 -8.64 -16.27 -10.99
N ILE A 376 -8.68 -17.02 -9.89
CA ILE A 376 -9.19 -16.53 -8.61
C ILE A 376 -8.05 -16.62 -7.59
N PHE A 377 -7.80 -15.53 -6.89
CA PHE A 377 -6.80 -15.43 -5.83
C PHE A 377 -7.49 -15.16 -4.51
N THR A 378 -7.48 -16.16 -3.62
CA THR A 378 -8.13 -16.09 -2.31
C THR A 378 -7.24 -15.38 -1.27
N PRO A 379 -7.81 -14.93 -0.14
CA PRO A 379 -7.03 -14.42 0.99
C PRO A 379 -5.83 -15.30 1.39
N GLU A 380 -5.98 -16.61 1.34
CA GLU A 380 -4.91 -17.56 1.69
C GLU A 380 -3.79 -17.58 0.65
N MET A 381 -4.13 -17.43 -0.64
CA MET A 381 -3.13 -17.29 -1.70
C MET A 381 -2.37 -15.97 -1.52
N HIS A 382 -3.08 -14.88 -1.21
CA HIS A 382 -2.45 -13.59 -0.90
C HIS A 382 -1.55 -13.68 0.34
N GLU A 383 -1.95 -14.40 1.38
CA GLU A 383 -1.12 -14.67 2.56
C GLU A 383 0.15 -15.44 2.18
N GLN A 384 0.03 -16.50 1.38
CA GLN A 384 1.19 -17.30 0.94
C GLN A 384 2.19 -16.45 0.13
N TRP A 385 1.68 -15.55 -0.73
CA TRP A 385 2.51 -14.71 -1.59
C TRP A 385 3.17 -13.56 -0.84
N SER A 386 2.37 -12.81 -0.07
CA SER A 386 2.83 -11.60 0.63
C SER A 386 3.45 -11.89 1.99
N ASN A 387 3.22 -13.08 2.56
CA ASN A 387 3.45 -13.42 3.95
C ASN A 387 2.80 -12.45 4.95
N LEU A 388 1.70 -11.82 4.54
CA LEU A 388 0.87 -11.02 5.41
C LEU A 388 -0.25 -11.91 5.91
N SER A 389 -0.28 -12.17 7.22
CA SER A 389 -1.32 -13.04 7.79
C SER A 389 -2.73 -12.58 7.43
N GLY A 390 -3.58 -13.52 7.02
CA GLY A 390 -4.91 -13.27 6.48
C GLY A 390 -4.94 -12.66 5.08
N GLY A 391 -3.80 -12.53 4.40
CA GLY A 391 -3.69 -11.91 3.07
C GLY A 391 -3.93 -10.41 3.08
N SER A 392 -3.91 -9.76 4.25
CA SER A 392 -4.35 -8.37 4.37
C SER A 392 -3.30 -7.37 3.92
N GLY A 393 -3.63 -6.65 2.85
CA GLY A 393 -2.81 -5.58 2.29
C GLY A 393 -2.91 -4.23 3.01
N THR A 394 -3.99 -4.00 3.74
CA THR A 394 -4.36 -2.68 4.31
C THR A 394 -3.86 -2.46 5.74
N ARG A 395 -2.87 -3.22 6.19
CA ARG A 395 -2.36 -3.16 7.58
C ARG A 395 -1.78 -1.79 7.97
N TRP A 396 -1.37 -0.99 7.00
CA TRP A 396 -0.98 0.41 7.18
C TRP A 396 -2.10 1.31 7.69
N ALA A 397 -3.37 0.89 7.60
CA ALA A 397 -4.53 1.66 8.03
C ALA A 397 -4.67 1.63 9.57
N PHE A 398 -3.70 2.23 10.26
CA PHE A 398 -3.67 2.26 11.71
C PHE A 398 -4.86 3.06 12.27
N SER A 399 -5.58 2.47 13.22
CA SER A 399 -6.57 3.16 14.03
C SER A 399 -5.91 4.21 14.93
N VAL A 400 -6.72 5.13 15.48
CA VAL A 400 -6.28 6.13 16.46
C VAL A 400 -5.48 5.50 17.61
N LYS A 401 -5.97 4.37 18.16
CA LYS A 401 -5.29 3.66 19.25
C LYS A 401 -3.93 3.10 18.84
N GLN A 402 -3.78 2.67 17.58
CA GLN A 402 -2.53 2.13 17.07
C GLN A 402 -1.52 3.23 16.79
N VAL A 403 -1.96 4.38 16.26
CA VAL A 403 -1.10 5.57 16.06
C VAL A 403 -0.42 6.00 17.36
N PHE A 404 -1.13 5.96 18.50
CA PHE A 404 -0.55 6.25 19.82
C PHE A 404 0.53 5.29 20.29
N LYS A 405 0.62 4.08 19.71
CA LYS A 405 1.72 3.14 19.96
C LYS A 405 2.93 3.40 19.05
N ASN A 406 2.91 4.49 18.28
CA ASN A 406 3.96 4.89 17.34
C ASN A 406 4.26 3.79 16.30
N PRO A 407 3.36 3.54 15.33
CA PRO A 407 3.56 2.51 14.30
C PRO A 407 4.73 2.83 13.37
N MET A 408 5.29 4.04 13.45
CA MET A 408 6.50 4.42 12.75
C MET A 408 7.73 3.76 13.36
N GLN A 409 7.74 3.38 14.64
CA GLN A 409 8.87 2.70 15.28
C GLN A 409 9.03 1.28 14.72
N MET A 410 9.97 1.08 13.79
CA MET A 410 10.18 -0.22 13.13
C MET A 410 11.17 -1.12 13.86
N GLU A 411 12.01 -0.53 14.72
CA GLU A 411 12.97 -1.29 15.53
C GLU A 411 12.24 -2.02 16.66
N VAL A 412 12.13 -3.35 16.54
CA VAL A 412 11.43 -4.20 17.51
C VAL A 412 12.33 -4.65 18.66
N VAL A 413 13.61 -4.84 18.37
CA VAL A 413 14.70 -5.04 19.35
C VAL A 413 15.95 -4.31 18.84
N PRO A 414 16.94 -4.00 19.68
CA PRO A 414 18.09 -3.18 19.28
C PRO A 414 18.75 -3.66 17.98
N SER A 415 18.72 -2.82 16.95
CA SER A 415 19.28 -3.04 15.62
C SER A 415 18.57 -4.10 14.77
N TYR A 416 17.39 -4.55 15.14
CA TYR A 416 16.52 -5.39 14.31
C TYR A 416 15.22 -4.66 14.00
N TYR A 417 14.93 -4.51 12.71
CA TYR A 417 13.79 -3.77 12.20
C TYR A 417 12.83 -4.70 11.49
N SER A 418 11.52 -4.47 11.65
CA SER A 418 10.48 -5.20 10.93
C SER A 418 9.48 -4.25 10.30
N THR A 419 8.93 -4.64 9.15
CA THR A 419 7.99 -3.82 8.35
C THR A 419 6.63 -4.49 8.17
N HIS A 420 6.42 -5.66 8.78
CA HIS A 420 5.26 -6.53 8.56
C HIS A 420 3.90 -5.84 8.81
N GLU A 421 3.87 -4.90 9.76
CA GLU A 421 2.65 -4.21 10.19
C GLU A 421 2.14 -3.19 9.16
N TRP A 422 2.89 -2.94 8.07
CA TRP A 422 2.57 -1.92 7.07
C TRP A 422 1.95 -2.48 5.79
N GLY A 423 1.83 -3.81 5.66
CA GLY A 423 1.17 -4.44 4.52
C GLY A 423 1.70 -3.96 3.16
N PHE A 424 0.83 -3.40 2.33
CA PHE A 424 1.17 -2.91 0.98
C PHE A 424 1.57 -1.44 0.88
N ALA A 425 1.83 -0.76 2.00
CA ALA A 425 2.39 0.60 1.99
C ALA A 425 3.89 0.60 1.65
N TRP A 426 4.28 -0.07 0.55
CA TRP A 426 5.64 -0.53 0.29
C TRP A 426 6.69 0.59 0.34
N PHE A 427 6.43 1.67 -0.40
CA PHE A 427 7.37 2.77 -0.54
C PHE A 427 7.45 3.61 0.73
N SER A 428 6.32 3.91 1.37
CA SER A 428 6.28 4.63 2.65
C SER A 428 7.08 3.91 3.73
N VAL A 429 6.83 2.61 3.94
CA VAL A 429 7.54 1.85 4.98
C VAL A 429 9.01 1.67 4.66
N ALA A 430 9.38 1.44 3.40
CA ALA A 430 10.77 1.37 2.96
C ALA A 430 11.52 2.67 3.27
N TYR A 431 10.89 3.83 3.02
CA TYR A 431 11.47 5.13 3.29
C TYR A 431 11.68 5.37 4.79
N ILE A 432 10.66 5.10 5.61
CA ILE A 432 10.69 5.27 7.06
C ILE A 432 11.80 4.43 7.68
N VAL A 433 11.85 3.14 7.34
CA VAL A 433 12.82 2.22 7.95
C VAL A 433 14.24 2.54 7.51
N ALA A 434 14.44 2.93 6.25
CA ALA A 434 15.74 3.38 5.77
C ALA A 434 16.21 4.63 6.54
N ASN A 435 15.31 5.60 6.80
CA ASN A 435 15.65 6.81 7.58
C ASN A 435 16.05 6.48 9.01
N GLN A 436 15.31 5.60 9.69
CA GLN A 436 15.65 5.21 11.06
C GLN A 436 17.01 4.53 11.16
N ILE A 437 17.29 3.61 10.22
CA ILE A 437 18.58 2.92 10.16
C ILE A 437 19.70 3.95 9.91
N THR A 438 19.58 4.81 8.88
CA THR A 438 20.60 5.82 8.57
C THR A 438 20.88 6.75 9.76
N LEU A 439 19.84 7.31 10.39
CA LEU A 439 19.98 8.17 11.58
C LEU A 439 20.67 7.46 12.74
N LYS A 440 20.45 6.15 12.91
CA LYS A 440 21.12 5.36 13.94
C LYS A 440 22.63 5.27 13.67
N PHE A 441 23.03 5.10 12.42
CA PHE A 441 24.44 5.06 12.03
C PHE A 441 25.13 6.42 12.21
N GLU A 442 24.47 7.51 11.80
CA GLU A 442 25.00 8.87 11.96
C GLU A 442 25.22 9.22 13.44
N LYS A 443 24.24 8.94 14.31
CA LYS A 443 24.36 9.17 15.76
C LYS A 443 25.51 8.39 16.39
N ASN A 444 25.81 7.20 15.89
CA ASN A 444 26.91 6.38 16.38
C ASN A 444 28.28 6.84 15.83
N ALA A 445 28.31 7.50 14.67
CA ALA A 445 29.52 8.09 14.11
C ALA A 445 29.95 9.34 14.90
N VAL A 446 29.01 10.18 15.34
CA VAL A 446 29.31 11.40 16.12
C VAL A 446 29.81 11.10 17.55
N LYS A 447 29.51 9.92 18.10
CA LYS A 447 29.94 9.51 19.45
C LYS A 447 31.36 8.92 19.50
N LYS A 448 31.98 8.68 18.34
CA LYS A 448 33.36 8.22 18.20
C LYS A 448 34.26 9.39 17.90
#